data_AF-A0A7X7IMH0-F1
#
_entry.id   AF-A0A7X7IMH0-F1
#
_cell.length_a   1.000
_cell.length_b   1.000
_cell.length_c   1.000
_cell.angle_alpha   90.00
_cell.angle_beta   90.00
_cell.angle_gamma   90.00
#
_symmetry.space_group_name_H-M   'P 1'
#
loop_
_entity.id
_entity.type
_entity.pdbx_description
1 polymer ?
#
loop_
_entity_poly.entity_id
_entity_poly.type
_entity_poly.pdbx_seq_one_letter_code
_entity_poly.pdbx_strand_id
1 'polypeptide(L)'
;MEAKKSIWKETLNYGIIYGLITVVFSVLTYMFDLTFKTWILWPSLLLSIIVLFFLLRSYRDHYNNGFISYGKSVGAGVIISIYAAIITAIYVYLLYAFIDPGLMDKSLAVAEEKLIAGGLPEEAVDQALAMQAKMMKPWFTALMGIVNSVFYGLILSLIVSLFVMKKGNPLLEEAEEEPQQ
;
A
#
# COMPACT_ATOMS: atom_id res chain seq x y z
N MET A 1 6.27 32.38 -14.63
CA MET A 1 6.42 30.92 -14.76
C MET A 1 5.88 30.30 -13.49
N GLU A 2 4.64 29.79 -13.52
CA GLU A 2 4.09 29.09 -12.37
C GLU A 2 4.93 27.84 -12.11
N ALA A 3 5.47 27.72 -10.90
CA ALA A 3 6.26 26.56 -10.52
C ALA A 3 5.34 25.32 -10.56
N LYS A 4 5.55 24.45 -11.56
CA LYS A 4 4.87 23.17 -11.71
C LYS A 4 4.95 22.43 -10.37
N LYS A 5 3.85 22.41 -9.61
CA LYS A 5 3.84 21.82 -8.27
C LYS A 5 4.21 20.34 -8.38
N SER A 6 5.09 19.89 -7.48
CA SER A 6 5.60 18.52 -7.51
C SER A 6 4.55 17.57 -6.95
N ILE A 7 4.17 16.56 -7.74
CA ILE A 7 3.24 15.49 -7.36
C ILE A 7 3.61 14.86 -6.00
N TRP A 8 4.91 14.78 -5.67
CA TRP A 8 5.40 14.27 -4.39
C TRP A 8 4.93 15.11 -3.20
N LYS A 9 4.91 16.43 -3.33
CA LYS A 9 4.48 17.33 -2.26
C LYS A 9 2.96 17.32 -2.11
N GLU A 10 2.25 17.29 -3.23
CA GLU A 10 0.78 17.31 -3.24
C GLU A 10 0.19 16.00 -2.70
N THR A 11 0.85 14.87 -2.96
CA THR A 11 0.39 13.55 -2.51
C THR A 11 0.81 13.20 -1.08
N LEU A 12 1.69 13.98 -0.45
CA LEU A 12 2.26 13.68 0.87
C LEU A 12 1.18 13.46 1.94
N ASN A 13 0.24 14.40 2.08
CA ASN A 13 -0.82 14.29 3.08
C ASN A 13 -1.69 13.04 2.87
N TYR A 14 -2.00 12.73 1.61
CA TYR A 14 -2.76 11.53 1.26
C TYR A 14 -1.99 10.25 1.57
N GLY A 15 -0.68 10.22 1.31
CA GLY A 15 0.21 9.14 1.68
C GLY A 15 0.29 8.89 3.19
N ILE A 16 0.37 9.97 3.97
CA ILE A 16 0.35 9.91 5.44
C ILE A 16 -0.98 9.34 5.94
N ILE A 17 -2.11 9.86 5.43
CA ILE A 17 -3.44 9.36 5.79
C ILE A 17 -3.57 7.88 5.46
N TYR A 18 -3.13 7.46 4.27
CA TYR A 18 -3.19 6.07 3.84
C TYR A 18 -2.33 5.16 4.72
N GLY A 19 -1.11 5.58 5.04
CA GLY A 19 -0.22 4.85 5.95
C GLY A 19 -0.80 4.71 7.35
N LEU A 20 -1.35 5.80 7.92
CA LEU A 20 -1.96 5.76 9.25
C LEU A 20 -3.19 4.84 9.31
N ILE A 21 -4.07 4.87 8.30
CA ILE A 21 -5.22 3.97 8.23
C ILE A 21 -4.75 2.51 8.17
N THR A 22 -3.71 2.23 7.38
CA THR A 22 -3.12 0.89 7.25
C THR A 22 -2.52 0.42 8.57
N VAL A 23 -1.82 1.29 9.29
CA VAL A 23 -1.28 1.00 10.62
C VAL A 23 -2.39 0.75 11.63
N VAL A 24 -3.43 1.59 11.69
CA VAL A 24 -4.57 1.38 12.58
C VAL A 24 -5.24 0.04 12.29
N PHE A 25 -5.47 -0.30 11.03
CA PHE A 25 -6.00 -1.60 10.66
C PHE A 25 -5.08 -2.74 11.14
N SER A 26 -3.76 -2.60 10.96
CA SER A 26 -2.79 -3.60 11.43
C SER A 26 -2.71 -3.72 12.95
N VAL A 27 -2.91 -2.64 13.70
CA VAL A 27 -2.99 -2.66 15.17
C VAL A 27 -4.25 -3.39 15.60
N LEU A 28 -5.40 -3.11 14.97
CA LEU A 28 -6.65 -3.80 15.28
C LEU A 28 -6.54 -5.31 15.00
N THR A 29 -5.98 -5.71 13.86
CA THR A 29 -5.81 -7.14 13.55
C THR A 29 -4.87 -7.83 14.53
N TYR A 30 -3.83 -7.13 15.00
CA TYR A 30 -2.96 -7.63 16.07
C TYR A 30 -3.71 -7.76 17.41
N MET A 31 -4.43 -6.73 17.85
CA MET A 31 -5.16 -6.73 19.12
C MET A 31 -6.25 -7.81 19.21
N PHE A 32 -6.85 -8.17 18.08
CA PHE A 32 -7.88 -9.22 18.00
C PHE A 32 -7.32 -10.61 17.63
N ASP A 33 -5.99 -10.79 17.61
CA ASP A 33 -5.32 -12.05 17.22
C ASP A 33 -5.73 -12.58 15.83
N LEU A 34 -5.97 -11.64 14.91
CA LEU A 34 -6.37 -11.90 13.52
C LEU A 34 -5.20 -11.89 12.54
N THR A 35 -3.99 -11.52 12.99
CA THR A 35 -2.79 -11.33 12.15
C THR A 35 -2.51 -12.50 11.21
N PHE A 36 -2.65 -13.74 11.69
CA PHE A 36 -2.34 -14.94 10.90
C PHE A 36 -3.56 -15.56 10.19
N LYS A 37 -4.75 -14.98 10.32
CA LYS A 37 -5.97 -15.51 9.70
C LYS A 37 -6.02 -15.12 8.23
N THR A 38 -5.92 -16.09 7.32
CA THR A 38 -5.87 -15.86 5.86
C THR A 38 -7.05 -15.02 5.33
N TRP A 39 -8.23 -15.12 5.94
CA TRP A 39 -9.41 -14.36 5.49
C TRP A 39 -9.27 -12.84 5.71
N ILE A 40 -8.37 -12.38 6.60
CA ILE A 40 -8.14 -10.95 6.87
C ILE A 40 -7.59 -10.20 5.65
N LEU A 41 -7.04 -10.94 4.68
CA LEU A 41 -6.59 -10.39 3.41
C LEU A 41 -7.72 -9.74 2.62
N TRP A 42 -8.95 -10.26 2.70
CA TRP A 42 -10.10 -9.72 1.96
C TRP A 42 -10.56 -8.36 2.49
N PRO A 43 -10.83 -8.18 3.80
CA PRO A 43 -11.08 -6.85 4.36
C PRO A 43 -9.94 -5.87 4.13
N SER A 44 -8.68 -6.33 4.24
CA SER A 44 -7.50 -5.48 4.01
C SER A 44 -7.44 -4.95 2.57
N LEU A 45 -7.65 -5.83 1.59
CA LEU A 45 -7.73 -5.47 0.17
C LEU A 45 -8.88 -4.48 -0.08
N LEU A 46 -10.06 -4.76 0.45
CA LEU A 46 -11.24 -3.92 0.26
C LEU A 46 -11.04 -2.52 0.88
N LEU A 47 -10.49 -2.46 2.10
CA LEU A 47 -10.11 -1.21 2.74
C LEU A 47 -9.11 -0.42 1.89
N SER A 48 -8.06 -1.11 1.40
CA SER A 48 -7.01 -0.50 0.58
C SER A 48 -7.58 0.12 -0.70
N ILE A 49 -8.45 -0.60 -1.41
CA ILE A 49 -9.12 -0.10 -2.63
C ILE A 49 -9.98 1.13 -2.32
N ILE A 50 -10.84 1.05 -1.30
CA ILE A 50 -11.78 2.12 -0.95
C ILE A 50 -11.02 3.39 -0.56
N VAL A 51 -10.05 3.26 0.33
CA VAL A 51 -9.28 4.41 0.83
C VAL A 51 -8.48 5.01 -0.32
N LEU A 52 -7.76 4.20 -1.11
CA LEU A 52 -6.98 4.70 -2.24
C LEU A 52 -7.87 5.39 -3.29
N PHE A 53 -9.08 4.88 -3.55
CA PHE A 53 -10.05 5.51 -4.43
C PHE A 53 -10.44 6.91 -3.93
N PHE A 54 -10.79 7.06 -2.66
CA PHE A 54 -11.16 8.36 -2.10
C PHE A 54 -9.99 9.35 -2.07
N LEU A 55 -8.78 8.88 -1.76
CA LEU A 55 -7.59 9.73 -1.75
C LEU A 55 -7.22 10.20 -3.16
N LEU A 56 -7.25 9.31 -4.16
CA LEU A 56 -7.01 9.68 -5.56
C LEU A 56 -8.09 10.60 -6.11
N ARG A 57 -9.36 10.36 -5.75
CA ARG A 57 -10.46 11.25 -6.11
C ARG A 57 -10.27 12.64 -5.51
N SER A 58 -9.90 12.72 -4.23
CA SER A 58 -9.62 14.01 -3.58
C SER A 58 -8.39 14.69 -4.19
N TYR A 59 -7.33 13.95 -4.53
CA TYR A 59 -6.18 14.49 -5.24
C TYR A 59 -6.57 15.08 -6.60
N ARG A 60 -7.39 14.37 -7.38
CA ARG A 60 -7.96 14.86 -8.64
C ARG A 60 -8.74 16.15 -8.44
N ASP A 61 -9.65 16.16 -7.46
CA ASP A 61 -10.56 17.27 -7.25
C ASP A 61 -9.84 18.53 -6.71
N HIS A 62 -8.81 18.37 -5.87
CA HIS A 62 -8.05 19.50 -5.29
C HIS A 62 -6.93 20.05 -6.18
N TYR A 63 -6.25 19.19 -6.95
CA TYR A 63 -5.03 19.56 -7.68
C TYR A 63 -5.15 19.50 -9.19
N ASN A 64 -6.22 18.89 -9.72
CA ASN A 64 -6.42 18.75 -11.16
C ASN A 64 -7.82 19.20 -11.62
N ASN A 65 -8.46 20.11 -10.88
CA ASN A 65 -9.75 20.71 -11.23
C ASN A 65 -10.86 19.68 -11.54
N GLY A 66 -10.82 18.52 -10.85
CA GLY A 66 -11.81 17.46 -11.05
C GLY A 66 -11.56 16.54 -12.25
N PHE A 67 -10.45 16.73 -12.98
CA PHE A 67 -10.06 15.90 -14.13
C PHE A 67 -8.68 15.29 -13.93
N ILE A 68 -8.47 14.04 -14.27
CA ILE A 68 -7.14 13.41 -14.17
C ILE A 68 -6.99 12.34 -15.24
N SER A 69 -5.85 12.37 -15.92
CA SER A 69 -5.48 11.32 -16.87
C SER A 69 -5.08 10.05 -16.12
N TYR A 70 -5.27 8.90 -16.76
CA TYR A 70 -4.95 7.60 -16.17
C TYR A 70 -3.51 7.53 -15.65
N GLY A 71 -2.52 7.92 -16.46
CA GLY A 71 -1.10 7.88 -16.06
C GLY A 71 -0.77 8.80 -14.87
N LYS A 72 -1.38 9.99 -14.79
CA LYS A 72 -1.23 10.88 -13.62
C LYS A 72 -1.85 10.27 -12.37
N SER A 73 -3.02 9.65 -12.49
CA SER A 73 -3.69 8.98 -11.37
C SER A 73 -2.87 7.78 -10.86
N VAL A 74 -2.34 6.96 -11.77
CA VAL A 74 -1.48 5.83 -11.40
C VAL A 74 -0.21 6.32 -10.70
N GLY A 75 0.45 7.34 -11.26
CA GLY A 75 1.64 7.95 -10.65
C GLY A 75 1.38 8.50 -9.25
N ALA A 76 0.26 9.19 -9.05
CA ALA A 76 -0.14 9.68 -7.74
C ALA A 76 -0.38 8.53 -6.75
N GLY A 77 -1.07 7.46 -7.18
CA GLY A 77 -1.38 6.31 -6.34
C GLY A 77 -0.13 5.55 -5.89
N VAL A 78 0.85 5.41 -6.78
CA VAL A 78 2.15 4.81 -6.45
C VAL A 78 2.89 5.64 -5.41
N ILE A 79 2.93 6.97 -5.57
CA ILE A 79 3.62 7.85 -4.61
C ILE A 79 2.92 7.84 -3.24
N ILE A 80 1.59 7.88 -3.22
CA ILE A 80 0.78 7.69 -1.99
C ILE A 80 1.16 6.37 -1.31
N SER A 81 1.27 5.29 -2.10
CA SER A 81 1.64 3.96 -1.61
C SER A 81 3.08 3.91 -1.07
N ILE A 82 4.03 4.65 -1.67
CA ILE A 82 5.41 4.75 -1.16
C ILE A 82 5.42 5.40 0.22
N TYR A 83 4.72 6.51 0.42
CA TYR A 83 4.64 7.15 1.73
C TYR A 83 3.99 6.22 2.77
N ALA A 84 2.89 5.57 2.41
CA ALA A 84 2.21 4.62 3.28
C ALA A 84 3.09 3.41 3.63
N ALA A 85 3.87 2.90 2.66
CA ALA A 85 4.80 1.80 2.85
C ALA A 85 5.90 2.14 3.86
N ILE A 86 6.46 3.35 3.80
CA ILE A 86 7.48 3.81 4.76
C ILE A 86 6.89 3.87 6.17
N ILE A 87 5.71 4.47 6.33
CA ILE A 87 5.03 4.58 7.64
C ILE A 87 4.72 3.19 8.21
N THR A 88 4.19 2.31 7.37
CA THR A 88 3.84 0.93 7.77
C THR A 88 5.09 0.13 8.12
N ALA A 89 6.20 0.31 7.40
CA ALA A 89 7.46 -0.38 7.68
C ALA A 89 8.06 0.04 9.02
N ILE A 90 7.96 1.32 9.40
CA ILE A 90 8.36 1.80 10.72
C ILE A 90 7.54 1.09 11.80
N TYR A 91 6.21 1.04 11.63
CA TYR A 91 5.34 0.33 12.57
C TYR A 91 5.67 -1.16 12.65
N VAL A 92 5.82 -1.85 11.52
CA VAL A 92 6.17 -3.27 11.45
C VAL A 92 7.51 -3.54 12.15
N TYR A 93 8.51 -2.70 11.94
CA TYR A 93 9.78 -2.79 12.65
C TYR A 93 9.59 -2.66 14.15
N LEU A 94 8.83 -1.66 14.62
CA LEU A 94 8.55 -1.48 16.04
C LEU A 94 7.79 -2.67 16.63
N LEU A 95 6.81 -3.20 15.90
CA LEU A 95 6.01 -4.36 16.30
C LEU A 95 6.92 -5.57 16.56
N TYR A 96 7.74 -5.95 15.59
CA TYR A 96 8.57 -7.16 15.69
C TYR A 96 9.86 -6.97 16.50
N ALA A 97 10.37 -5.74 16.66
CA ALA A 97 11.62 -5.52 17.39
C ALA A 97 11.40 -5.16 18.87
N PHE A 98 10.31 -4.49 19.22
CA PHE A 98 10.11 -3.92 20.56
C PHE A 98 8.78 -4.28 21.22
N ILE A 99 7.67 -4.33 20.47
CA ILE A 99 6.34 -4.55 21.05
C ILE A 99 6.10 -6.04 21.32
N ASP A 100 6.29 -6.89 20.31
CA ASP A 100 6.09 -8.34 20.39
C ASP A 100 7.12 -9.10 19.53
N PRO A 101 8.35 -9.27 20.03
CA PRO A 101 9.37 -10.07 19.35
C PRO A 101 8.96 -11.53 19.13
N GLY A 102 8.12 -12.08 20.00
CA GLY A 102 7.62 -13.46 19.90
C GLY A 102 6.65 -13.69 18.74
N LEU A 103 6.13 -12.61 18.14
CA LEU A 103 5.30 -12.70 16.93
C LEU A 103 6.08 -13.28 15.75
N MET A 104 7.41 -13.16 15.74
CA MET A 104 8.27 -13.74 14.72
C MET A 104 8.28 -15.27 14.78
N ASP A 105 8.44 -15.81 15.99
CA ASP A 105 8.45 -17.26 16.22
C ASP A 105 7.07 -17.86 15.90
N LYS A 106 5.99 -17.17 16.29
CA LYS A 106 4.63 -17.55 15.90
C LYS A 106 4.45 -17.57 14.37
N SER A 107 5.02 -16.59 13.67
CA SER A 107 4.95 -16.57 12.21
C SER A 107 5.72 -17.71 11.55
N LEU A 108 6.84 -18.15 12.13
CA LEU A 108 7.59 -19.32 11.66
C LEU A 108 6.80 -20.62 11.90
N ALA A 109 6.21 -20.78 13.09
CA ALA A 109 5.37 -21.94 13.39
C ALA A 109 4.15 -22.04 12.46
N VAL A 110 3.47 -20.92 12.18
CA VAL A 110 2.36 -20.88 11.21
C VAL A 110 2.83 -21.20 9.79
N ALA A 111 4.06 -20.82 9.43
CA ALA A 111 4.63 -21.14 8.13
C ALA A 111 4.97 -22.63 8.01
N GLU A 112 5.54 -23.22 9.06
CA GLU A 112 5.79 -24.66 9.19
C GLU A 112 4.52 -25.47 8.99
N GLU A 113 3.45 -25.15 9.75
CA GLU A 113 2.16 -25.82 9.62
C GLU A 113 1.62 -25.77 8.19
N LYS A 114 1.78 -24.63 7.49
CA LYS A 114 1.35 -24.48 6.10
C LYS A 114 2.18 -25.28 5.12
N LEU A 115 3.49 -25.41 5.34
CA LEU A 115 4.38 -26.20 4.48
C LEU A 115 4.10 -27.69 4.64
N ILE A 116 3.93 -28.16 5.88
CA ILE A 116 3.55 -29.54 6.19
C ILE A 116 2.17 -29.86 5.59
N ALA A 117 1.18 -28.97 5.79
CA ALA A 117 -0.14 -29.13 5.18
C ALA A 117 -0.10 -29.09 3.64
N GLY A 118 0.92 -28.46 3.05
CA GLY A 118 1.20 -28.48 1.62
C GLY A 118 1.81 -29.78 1.11
N GLY A 119 2.12 -30.74 1.99
CA GLY A 119 2.67 -32.05 1.65
C GLY A 119 4.15 -32.04 1.28
N LEU A 120 4.91 -31.03 1.73
CA LEU A 120 6.36 -31.02 1.53
C LEU A 120 7.04 -32.11 2.38
N PRO A 121 8.09 -32.76 1.87
CA PRO A 121 8.92 -33.66 2.67
C PRO A 121 9.63 -32.89 3.80
N GLU A 122 9.85 -33.56 4.93
CA GLU A 122 10.36 -32.97 6.17
C GLU A 122 11.70 -32.23 5.95
N GLU A 123 12.62 -32.82 5.16
CA GLU A 123 13.91 -32.16 4.87
C GLU A 123 13.75 -30.85 4.06
N ALA A 124 12.71 -30.75 3.22
CA ALA A 124 12.42 -29.53 2.48
C ALA A 124 11.73 -28.47 3.36
N VAL A 125 10.93 -28.89 4.34
CA VAL A 125 10.32 -28.00 5.33
C VAL A 125 11.42 -27.36 6.19
N ASP A 126 12.34 -28.15 6.72
CA ASP A 126 13.46 -27.67 7.54
C ASP A 126 14.33 -26.66 6.78
N GLN A 127 14.64 -26.95 5.51
CA GLN A 127 15.41 -26.05 4.67
C GLN A 127 14.68 -24.73 4.43
N ALA A 128 13.37 -24.78 4.18
CA ALA A 128 12.53 -23.62 3.96
C ALA A 128 12.45 -22.75 5.23
N LEU A 129 12.25 -23.35 6.40
CA LEU A 129 12.19 -22.64 7.68
C LEU A 129 13.54 -22.01 8.04
N ALA A 130 14.66 -22.71 7.81
CA ALA A 130 15.99 -22.16 8.06
C ALA A 130 16.28 -20.94 7.16
N MET A 131 15.81 -20.95 5.91
CA MET A 131 15.89 -19.79 5.02
C MET A 131 14.97 -18.66 5.48
N GLN A 132 13.73 -18.99 5.84
CA GLN A 132 12.75 -18.03 6.31
C GLN A 132 13.20 -17.32 7.59
N ALA A 133 13.73 -18.04 8.58
CA ALA A 133 14.26 -17.47 9.81
C ALA A 133 15.39 -16.44 9.55
N LYS A 134 16.24 -16.68 8.54
CA LYS A 134 17.30 -15.73 8.15
C LYS A 134 16.73 -14.46 7.49
N MET A 135 15.63 -14.60 6.75
CA MET A 135 14.94 -13.48 6.09
C MET A 135 14.00 -12.73 7.05
N MET A 136 13.51 -13.38 8.11
CA MET A 136 12.59 -12.79 9.08
C MET A 136 13.28 -11.91 10.15
N LYS A 137 14.42 -11.30 9.83
CA LYS A 137 15.00 -10.27 10.71
C LYS A 137 14.12 -9.01 10.66
N PRO A 138 13.81 -8.35 11.79
CA PRO A 138 12.88 -7.21 11.80
C PRO A 138 13.20 -6.11 10.78
N TRP A 139 14.49 -5.76 10.60
CA TRP A 139 14.91 -4.76 9.62
C TRP A 139 14.72 -5.24 8.17
N PHE A 140 14.93 -6.53 7.90
CA PHE A 140 14.77 -7.11 6.56
C PHE A 140 13.29 -7.26 6.23
N THR A 141 12.48 -7.73 7.19
CA THR A 141 11.02 -7.80 7.05
C THR A 141 10.42 -6.42 6.77
N ALA A 142 10.87 -5.37 7.47
CA ALA A 142 10.44 -4.01 7.20
C ALA A 142 10.84 -3.54 5.78
N LEU A 143 12.09 -3.77 5.38
CA LEU A 143 12.59 -3.39 4.05
C LEU A 143 11.83 -4.11 2.92
N MET A 144 11.71 -5.44 3.00
CA MET A 144 10.94 -6.22 2.03
C MET A 144 9.46 -5.86 2.06
N GLY A 145 8.94 -5.49 3.24
CA GLY A 145 7.59 -4.95 3.40
C GLY A 145 7.38 -3.70 2.57
N ILE A 146 8.35 -2.77 2.51
CA ILE A 146 8.26 -1.58 1.66
C ILE A 146 8.18 -1.97 0.19
N VAL A 147 9.10 -2.82 -0.28
CA VAL A 147 9.15 -3.25 -1.69
C VAL A 147 7.84 -3.90 -2.11
N ASN A 148 7.35 -4.84 -1.29
CA ASN A 148 6.08 -5.52 -1.54
C ASN A 148 4.89 -4.56 -1.51
N SER A 149 4.87 -3.61 -0.57
CA SER A 149 3.80 -2.62 -0.44
C SER A 149 3.76 -1.66 -1.63
N VAL A 150 4.91 -1.25 -2.15
CA VAL A 150 4.99 -0.39 -3.34
C VAL A 150 4.55 -1.15 -4.59
N PHE A 151 4.99 -2.40 -4.76
CA PHE A 151 4.56 -3.24 -5.87
C PHE A 151 3.05 -3.50 -5.84
N TYR A 152 2.51 -3.85 -4.67
CA TYR A 152 1.08 -4.02 -4.48
C TYR A 152 0.30 -2.72 -4.67
N GLY A 153 0.84 -1.61 -4.16
CA GLY A 153 0.30 -0.27 -4.35
C GLY A 153 0.25 0.15 -5.81
N LEU A 154 1.24 -0.26 -6.62
CA LEU A 154 1.20 -0.09 -8.08
C LEU A 154 0.04 -0.85 -8.70
N ILE A 155 -0.15 -2.13 -8.36
CA ILE A 155 -1.27 -2.94 -8.88
C ILE A 155 -2.61 -2.29 -8.50
N LEU A 156 -2.78 -1.91 -7.24
CA LEU A 156 -4.00 -1.24 -6.80
C LEU A 156 -4.20 0.10 -7.50
N SER A 157 -3.13 0.86 -7.70
CA SER A 157 -3.19 2.15 -8.39
C SER A 157 -3.62 1.99 -9.84
N LEU A 158 -3.18 0.94 -10.54
CA LEU A 158 -3.65 0.61 -11.88
C LEU A 158 -5.16 0.38 -11.88
N ILE A 159 -5.66 -0.46 -10.97
CA ILE A 159 -7.09 -0.81 -10.88
C ILE A 159 -7.92 0.42 -10.52
N VAL A 160 -7.58 1.10 -9.43
CA VAL A 160 -8.35 2.24 -8.89
C VAL A 160 -8.35 3.41 -9.87
N SER A 161 -7.25 3.64 -10.58
CA SER A 161 -7.16 4.75 -11.54
C SER A 161 -8.11 4.60 -12.73
N LEU A 162 -8.55 3.37 -13.07
CA LEU A 162 -9.59 3.15 -14.09
C LEU A 162 -10.93 3.79 -13.69
N PHE A 163 -11.22 3.84 -12.40
CA PHE A 163 -12.47 4.39 -11.87
C PHE A 163 -12.36 5.88 -11.52
N VAL A 164 -11.16 6.36 -11.21
CA VAL A 164 -10.93 7.77 -10.85
C VAL A 164 -10.69 8.65 -12.07
N MET A 165 -10.12 8.08 -13.14
CA MET A 165 -9.78 8.84 -14.34
C MET A 165 -11.01 9.56 -14.90
N LYS A 166 -10.82 10.83 -15.23
CA LYS A 166 -11.83 11.66 -15.86
C LYS A 166 -11.11 12.56 -16.83
N LYS A 167 -11.34 12.37 -18.12
CA LYS A 167 -10.81 13.23 -19.16
C LYS A 167 -11.51 14.59 -19.08
N GLY A 168 -10.75 15.68 -19.23
CA GLY A 168 -11.29 17.04 -19.40
C GLY A 168 -12.34 17.05 -20.51
N ASN A 169 -13.33 17.93 -20.42
CA ASN A 169 -14.24 18.16 -21.53
C ASN A 169 -13.46 18.93 -22.62
N PRO A 170 -13.19 18.35 -23.80
CA PRO A 170 -12.41 19.02 -24.85
C PRO A 170 -13.01 20.37 -25.26
N LEU A 171 -14.35 20.49 -25.14
CA LEU A 171 -15.11 21.67 -25.52
C LEU A 171 -14.92 22.87 -24.57
N LEU A 172 -14.40 22.66 -23.35
CA LEU A 172 -14.08 23.74 -22.42
C LEU A 172 -12.63 24.23 -22.60
N GLU A 173 -11.73 23.35 -23.04
CA GLU A 173 -10.35 23.70 -23.39
C GLU A 173 -10.32 24.55 -24.68
N GLU A 174 -11.16 24.23 -25.68
CA GLU A 174 -11.30 25.02 -26.91
C GLU A 174 -11.89 26.43 -26.66
N ALA A 175 -12.80 26.57 -25.68
CA ALA A 175 -13.44 27.85 -25.37
C ALA A 175 -12.52 28.84 -24.61
N GLU A 176 -11.45 28.36 -23.96
CA GLU A 176 -10.43 29.20 -23.32
C GLU A 176 -9.30 29.60 -24.29
N GLU A 177 -9.14 28.87 -25.40
CA GLU A 177 -8.14 29.15 -26.44
C GLU A 177 -8.62 30.13 -27.51
N GLU A 178 -9.94 30.40 -27.62
CA GLU A 178 -10.43 31.49 -28.47
C GLU A 178 -10.05 32.85 -27.83
N PRO A 179 -9.17 33.65 -28.46
CA PRO A 179 -8.99 35.02 -28.02
C PRO A 179 -10.32 35.72 -28.25
N GLN A 180 -10.93 36.24 -27.17
CA GLN A 180 -12.08 37.13 -27.27
C GLN A 180 -11.76 38.22 -28.29
N GLN A 181 -12.40 38.13 -29.46
CA GLN A 181 -12.24 39.07 -30.58
C GLN A 181 -12.78 40.46 -30.22
#